data_AF-A0A1W6MUQ9-F1
#
_entry.id   AF-A0A1W6MUQ9-F1
#
_cell.length_a   1.000
_cell.length_b   1.000
_cell.length_c   1.000
_cell.angle_alpha   90.00
_cell.angle_beta   90.00
_cell.angle_gamma   90.00
#
_symmetry.space_group_name_H-M   'P 1'
#
loop_
_entity.id
_entity.type
_entity.pdbx_description
1 polymer ?
#
loop_
_entity_poly.entity_id
_entity_poly.type
_entity_poly.pdbx_seq_one_letter_code
_entity_poly.pdbx_strand_id
1 'polypeptide(L)'
;MKRFSHNVSVQPNYSELDEIFSGGGLMSVSTGRNIASVVIFWLFALVCAAAFLLGWGLDHAPIDPAKRDELSDLHVSLGFTAAALFLLQIIVGLALFIYRGGAELRSGRGVTGFWLRQLVFLAFIVMAGAGLLAMAYRGEAMFFWAQPLPLWDLAERSLSGPLQKTHVYAAYAFAAAVLAYAAFASFDRIFPAPPAGALEPWAPTSAVVLIANGLAQSFRFFGGAAFWLQLLLGIISGVLLGFGFAGRTISPGETVFGDAIYWAVGALAILVLTTLLAFKYMKTAGGIRKDPAGYLSRDHRWTFWFVIVGAVLSVLGLLDSFGGLGLSVALLIGKTMSQPPGIAITDPTKIIRALDIFVLLVNFSLLFAHFIGFGVAAWLRISSLQARHQYLVARPPATLAETQTPTA
;
A
#
# COMPACT_ATOMS: atom_id res chain seq x y z
N MET A 1 -27.78 77.47 4.55
CA MET A 1 -26.84 76.72 3.69
C MET A 1 -27.40 75.30 3.53
N LYS A 2 -27.84 74.95 2.32
CA LYS A 2 -28.32 73.61 1.92
C LYS A 2 -27.13 72.67 1.73
N ARG A 3 -27.19 71.42 2.22
CA ARG A 3 -26.49 70.30 1.57
C ARG A 3 -27.13 68.95 1.86
N PHE A 4 -27.43 68.27 0.75
CA PHE A 4 -27.86 66.90 0.56
C PHE A 4 -26.82 65.88 1.08
N SER A 5 -27.27 64.72 1.57
CA SER A 5 -27.06 63.44 0.86
C SER A 5 -27.87 62.32 1.53
N HIS A 6 -28.82 61.77 0.78
CA HIS A 6 -29.44 60.48 1.06
C HIS A 6 -28.50 59.39 0.55
N ASN A 7 -28.04 58.52 1.44
CA ASN A 7 -27.37 57.27 1.08
C ASN A 7 -28.43 56.17 1.00
N VAL A 8 -28.81 55.80 -0.21
CA VAL A 8 -29.65 54.62 -0.49
C VAL A 8 -28.71 53.43 -0.62
N SER A 9 -28.66 52.57 0.39
CA SER A 9 -27.97 51.29 0.31
C SER A 9 -28.80 50.31 -0.51
N VAL A 10 -28.46 50.16 -1.78
CA VAL A 10 -29.01 49.08 -2.63
C VAL A 10 -28.31 47.78 -2.22
N GLN A 11 -29.01 46.95 -1.46
CA GLN A 11 -28.62 45.56 -1.22
C GLN A 11 -28.80 44.79 -2.54
N PRO A 12 -27.78 44.11 -3.08
CA PRO A 12 -27.95 43.28 -4.27
C PRO A 12 -28.88 42.10 -3.93
N ASN A 13 -29.90 41.91 -4.77
CA ASN A 13 -30.83 40.81 -4.65
C ASN A 13 -30.16 39.50 -5.09
N TYR A 14 -29.66 38.71 -4.15
CA TYR A 14 -28.95 37.46 -4.41
C TYR A 14 -29.86 36.32 -4.92
N SER A 15 -31.18 36.53 -5.03
CA SER A 15 -32.11 35.48 -5.48
C SER A 15 -31.96 35.12 -6.97
N GLU A 16 -31.42 36.02 -7.81
CA GLU A 16 -31.26 35.76 -9.25
C GLU A 16 -29.98 34.96 -9.59
N LEU A 17 -28.99 34.90 -8.68
CA LEU A 17 -27.77 34.10 -8.91
C LEU A 17 -27.98 32.62 -8.61
N ASP A 18 -28.91 32.27 -7.72
CA ASP A 18 -29.22 30.86 -7.42
C ASP A 18 -29.97 30.15 -8.56
N GLU A 19 -30.74 30.87 -9.39
CA GLU A 19 -31.41 30.28 -10.58
C GLU A 19 -30.43 29.98 -11.73
N ILE A 20 -29.35 30.76 -11.87
CA ILE A 20 -28.36 30.56 -12.94
C ILE A 20 -27.44 29.35 -12.62
N PHE A 21 -27.23 29.02 -11.34
CA PHE A 21 -26.42 27.85 -10.93
C PHE A 21 -27.23 26.57 -10.65
N SER A 22 -28.57 26.64 -10.57
CA SER A 22 -29.43 25.46 -10.35
C SER A 22 -29.98 24.82 -11.63
N GLY A 23 -29.90 25.51 -12.78
CA GLY A 23 -30.32 24.99 -14.09
C GLY A 23 -29.31 24.03 -14.77
N GLY A 24 -28.11 23.89 -14.21
CA GLY A 24 -27.14 22.90 -14.65
C GLY A 24 -27.49 21.54 -14.09
N GLY A 25 -28.29 20.76 -14.81
CA GLY A 25 -28.53 19.35 -14.53
C GLY A 25 -27.21 18.61 -14.39
N LEU A 26 -26.70 18.56 -13.15
CA LEU A 26 -25.60 17.70 -12.74
C LEU A 26 -26.09 16.29 -13.05
N MET A 27 -25.67 15.77 -14.22
CA MET A 27 -25.76 14.37 -14.55
C MET A 27 -25.34 13.64 -13.29
N SER A 28 -26.28 12.97 -12.62
CA SER A 28 -25.97 12.14 -11.49
C SER A 28 -24.91 11.17 -12.00
N VAL A 29 -23.66 11.39 -11.62
CA VAL A 29 -22.57 10.50 -12.00
C VAL A 29 -22.89 9.23 -11.25
N SER A 30 -23.63 8.35 -11.93
CA SER A 30 -24.03 7.08 -11.37
C SER A 30 -22.75 6.46 -10.84
N THR A 31 -22.82 5.95 -9.62
CA THR A 31 -21.69 5.34 -8.91
C THR A 31 -21.38 3.96 -9.54
N GLY A 32 -21.37 3.90 -10.88
CA GLY A 32 -21.12 2.73 -11.67
C GLY A 32 -19.78 2.14 -11.27
N ARG A 33 -19.80 0.86 -10.93
CA ARG A 33 -18.60 0.04 -10.88
C ARG A 33 -17.81 0.29 -12.16
N ASN A 34 -16.53 0.62 -12.03
CA ASN A 34 -15.68 0.80 -13.20
C ASN A 34 -15.57 -0.55 -13.91
N ILE A 35 -16.18 -0.63 -15.10
CA ILE A 35 -16.31 -1.88 -15.86
C ILE A 35 -14.92 -2.45 -16.18
N ALA A 36 -13.94 -1.59 -16.52
CA ALA A 36 -12.58 -2.02 -16.83
C ALA A 36 -11.92 -2.74 -15.64
N SER A 37 -11.98 -2.19 -14.43
CA SER A 37 -11.42 -2.84 -13.23
C SER A 37 -12.13 -4.15 -12.89
N VAL A 38 -13.42 -4.27 -13.19
CA VAL A 38 -14.16 -5.53 -13.02
C VAL A 38 -13.72 -6.56 -14.05
N VAL A 39 -13.62 -6.18 -15.32
CA VAL A 39 -13.17 -7.06 -16.42
C VAL A 39 -11.76 -7.57 -16.17
N ILE A 40 -10.81 -6.69 -15.81
CA ILE A 40 -9.42 -7.06 -15.52
C ILE A 40 -9.36 -8.08 -14.38
N PHE A 41 -10.13 -7.86 -13.30
CA PHE A 41 -10.19 -8.81 -12.18
C PHE A 41 -10.70 -10.19 -12.59
N TRP A 42 -11.74 -10.26 -13.44
CA TRP A 42 -12.26 -11.56 -13.89
C TRP A 42 -11.33 -12.26 -14.87
N LEU A 43 -10.65 -11.53 -15.76
CA LEU A 43 -9.60 -12.09 -16.61
C LEU A 43 -8.46 -12.66 -15.75
N PHE A 44 -8.01 -11.92 -14.74
CA PHE A 44 -7.03 -12.39 -13.77
C PHE A 44 -7.48 -13.69 -13.10
N ALA A 45 -8.70 -13.72 -12.55
CA ALA A 45 -9.23 -14.91 -11.87
C ALA A 45 -9.34 -16.12 -12.81
N LEU A 46 -9.77 -15.93 -14.06
CA LEU A 46 -9.89 -16.98 -15.06
C LEU A 46 -8.52 -17.58 -15.42
N VAL A 47 -7.52 -16.72 -15.68
CA VAL A 47 -6.15 -17.15 -15.99
C VAL A 47 -5.55 -17.90 -14.79
N CYS A 48 -5.76 -17.42 -13.57
CA CYS A 48 -5.32 -18.14 -12.37
C CYS A 48 -6.02 -19.50 -12.20
N ALA A 49 -7.31 -19.61 -12.50
CA ALA A 49 -8.03 -20.88 -12.44
C ALA A 49 -7.49 -21.88 -13.48
N ALA A 50 -7.22 -21.42 -14.71
CA ALA A 50 -6.60 -22.24 -15.75
C ALA A 50 -5.20 -22.71 -15.33
N ALA A 51 -4.35 -21.80 -14.80
CA ALA A 51 -3.03 -22.15 -14.30
C ALA A 51 -3.10 -23.15 -13.15
N PHE A 52 -4.03 -22.97 -12.20
CA PHE A 52 -4.25 -23.88 -11.08
C PHE A 52 -4.64 -25.29 -11.55
N LEU A 53 -5.65 -25.41 -12.42
CA LEU A 53 -6.10 -26.70 -12.96
C LEU A 53 -4.99 -27.41 -13.72
N LEU A 54 -4.22 -26.65 -14.52
CA LEU A 54 -3.07 -27.17 -15.25
C LEU A 54 -1.97 -27.67 -14.32
N GLY A 55 -1.63 -26.88 -13.29
CA GLY A 55 -0.62 -27.26 -12.28
C GLY A 55 -1.05 -28.49 -11.48
N TRP A 56 -2.32 -28.55 -11.08
CA TRP A 56 -2.89 -29.72 -10.41
C TRP A 56 -2.86 -30.97 -11.31
N GLY A 57 -3.21 -30.82 -12.59
CA GLY A 57 -3.16 -31.89 -13.59
C GLY A 57 -1.73 -32.39 -13.82
N LEU A 58 -0.74 -31.51 -13.91
CA LEU A 58 0.68 -31.87 -14.00
C LEU A 58 1.13 -32.74 -12.81
N ASP A 59 0.62 -32.47 -11.60
CA ASP A 59 1.01 -33.17 -10.38
C ASP A 59 0.32 -34.55 -10.23
N HIS A 60 -0.93 -34.70 -10.71
CA HIS A 60 -1.75 -35.87 -10.42
C HIS A 60 -2.05 -36.78 -11.62
N ALA A 61 -1.98 -36.26 -12.85
CA ALA A 61 -2.33 -37.04 -14.04
C ALA A 61 -1.11 -37.78 -14.62
N PRO A 62 -1.31 -39.01 -15.14
CA PRO A 62 -0.28 -39.73 -15.89
C PRO A 62 -0.12 -39.08 -17.28
N ILE A 63 0.78 -38.10 -17.38
CA ILE A 63 1.08 -37.36 -18.61
C ILE A 63 2.43 -37.83 -19.15
N ASP A 64 2.49 -38.07 -20.46
CA ASP A 64 3.71 -38.36 -21.20
C ASP A 64 4.80 -37.28 -20.97
N PRO A 65 6.09 -37.63 -20.84
CA PRO A 65 7.14 -36.66 -20.53
C PRO A 65 7.22 -35.48 -21.51
N ALA A 66 7.10 -35.72 -22.82
CA ALA A 66 7.20 -34.63 -23.80
C ALA A 66 6.04 -33.62 -23.66
N LYS A 67 4.83 -34.14 -23.43
CA LYS A 67 3.65 -33.30 -23.17
C LYS A 67 3.72 -32.58 -21.82
N ARG A 68 4.37 -33.18 -20.82
CA ARG A 68 4.53 -32.59 -19.50
C ARG A 68 5.38 -31.32 -19.57
N ASP A 69 6.44 -31.32 -20.37
CA ASP A 69 7.30 -30.14 -20.56
C ASP A 69 6.52 -29.00 -21.25
N GLU A 70 5.81 -29.30 -22.35
CA GLU A 70 4.96 -28.31 -23.03
C GLU A 70 3.88 -27.70 -22.11
N LEU A 71 3.22 -28.55 -21.31
CA LEU A 71 2.19 -28.12 -20.36
C LEU A 71 2.78 -27.34 -19.17
N SER A 72 4.02 -27.65 -18.78
CA SER A 72 4.76 -26.89 -17.77
C SER A 72 5.06 -25.48 -18.27
N ASP A 73 5.55 -25.34 -19.50
CA ASP A 73 5.81 -24.02 -20.13
C ASP A 73 4.53 -23.18 -20.25
N LEU A 74 3.41 -23.83 -20.61
CA LEU A 74 2.10 -23.19 -20.63
C LEU A 74 1.67 -22.72 -19.23
N HIS A 75 1.88 -23.54 -18.18
CA HIS A 75 1.57 -23.18 -16.80
C HIS A 75 2.34 -21.94 -16.35
N VAL A 76 3.65 -21.89 -16.65
CA VAL A 76 4.52 -20.74 -16.35
C VAL A 76 4.05 -19.50 -17.09
N SER A 77 3.71 -19.63 -18.37
CA SER A 77 3.21 -18.52 -19.20
C SER A 77 1.88 -17.95 -18.69
N LEU A 78 0.97 -18.81 -18.24
CA LEU A 78 -0.28 -18.40 -17.58
C LEU A 78 0.01 -17.68 -16.24
N GLY A 79 0.99 -18.16 -15.47
CA GLY A 79 1.44 -17.50 -14.23
C GLY A 79 1.94 -16.07 -14.45
N PHE A 80 2.80 -15.85 -15.45
CA PHE A 80 3.26 -14.50 -15.82
C PHE A 80 2.14 -13.62 -16.35
N THR A 81 1.22 -14.18 -17.14
CA THR A 81 0.05 -13.46 -17.64
C THR A 81 -0.85 -13.00 -16.47
N ALA A 82 -1.07 -13.87 -15.48
CA ALA A 82 -1.79 -13.51 -14.26
C ALA A 82 -1.06 -12.42 -13.46
N ALA A 83 0.27 -12.47 -13.36
CA ALA A 83 1.06 -11.45 -12.66
C ALA A 83 0.93 -10.07 -13.33
N ALA A 84 0.93 -10.02 -14.67
CA ALA A 84 0.72 -8.78 -15.41
C ALA A 84 -0.70 -8.20 -15.18
N LEU A 85 -1.74 -9.04 -15.24
CA LEU A 85 -3.11 -8.63 -14.97
C LEU A 85 -3.30 -8.17 -13.52
N PHE A 86 -2.61 -8.82 -12.57
CA PHE A 86 -2.59 -8.42 -11.16
C PHE A 86 -1.98 -7.03 -10.96
N LEU A 87 -0.82 -6.76 -11.56
CA LEU A 87 -0.19 -5.43 -11.52
C LEU A 87 -1.09 -4.36 -12.15
N LEU A 88 -1.68 -4.66 -13.30
CA LEU A 88 -2.64 -3.76 -13.94
C LEU A 88 -3.85 -3.47 -13.03
N GLN A 89 -4.36 -4.49 -12.33
CA GLN A 89 -5.45 -4.34 -11.37
C GLN A 89 -5.07 -3.43 -10.20
N ILE A 90 -3.84 -3.52 -9.68
CA ILE A 90 -3.33 -2.61 -8.65
C ILE A 90 -3.27 -1.18 -9.18
N ILE A 91 -2.70 -0.97 -10.37
CA ILE A 91 -2.54 0.36 -10.98
C ILE A 91 -3.91 1.00 -11.21
N VAL A 92 -4.84 0.29 -11.86
CA VAL A 92 -6.21 0.78 -12.10
C VAL A 92 -6.95 1.02 -10.77
N GLY A 93 -6.79 0.11 -9.80
CA GLY A 93 -7.38 0.25 -8.48
C GLY A 93 -6.87 1.50 -7.74
N LEU A 94 -5.58 1.78 -7.81
CA LEU A 94 -4.95 2.96 -7.24
C LEU A 94 -5.41 4.24 -7.95
N ALA A 95 -5.41 4.26 -9.28
CA ALA A 95 -5.87 5.40 -10.07
C ALA A 95 -7.34 5.73 -9.76
N LEU A 96 -8.21 4.72 -9.67
CA LEU A 96 -9.62 4.91 -9.31
C LEU A 96 -9.81 5.33 -7.87
N PHE A 97 -8.99 4.83 -6.94
CA PHE A 97 -9.01 5.25 -5.55
C PHE A 97 -8.66 6.73 -5.40
N ILE A 98 -7.61 7.17 -6.12
CA ILE A 98 -7.18 8.58 -6.17
C ILE A 98 -8.28 9.44 -6.80
N TYR A 99 -8.79 9.04 -7.98
CA TYR A 99 -9.78 9.82 -8.72
C TYR A 99 -11.13 9.95 -7.99
N ARG A 100 -11.60 8.90 -7.32
CA ARG A 100 -12.90 8.90 -6.61
C ARG A 100 -12.84 9.48 -5.20
N GLY A 101 -11.71 10.06 -4.78
CA GLY A 101 -11.54 10.62 -3.43
C GLY A 101 -11.65 9.59 -2.30
N GLY A 102 -11.56 8.30 -2.65
CA GLY A 102 -11.74 7.17 -1.76
C GLY A 102 -13.18 6.98 -1.25
N ALA A 103 -13.87 5.95 -1.74
CA ALA A 103 -15.18 5.55 -1.18
C ALA A 103 -15.07 5.23 0.32
N GLU A 104 -15.95 5.79 1.15
CA GLU A 104 -16.12 5.31 2.53
C GLU A 104 -16.66 3.88 2.46
N LEU A 105 -15.90 2.90 3.00
CA LEU A 105 -16.43 1.57 3.28
C LEU A 105 -17.40 1.71 4.46
N ARG A 106 -18.64 2.13 4.17
CA ARG A 106 -19.67 2.45 5.18
C ARG A 106 -20.31 1.22 5.81
N SER A 107 -20.25 0.05 5.15
CA SER A 107 -20.86 -1.18 5.66
C SER A 107 -19.81 -2.21 6.09
N GLY A 108 -20.11 -2.96 7.16
CA GLY A 108 -19.28 -4.09 7.59
C GLY A 108 -19.03 -5.10 6.46
N ARG A 109 -20.02 -5.29 5.58
CA ARG A 109 -19.90 -6.10 4.36
C ARG A 109 -18.87 -5.57 3.37
N GLY A 110 -18.82 -4.25 3.15
CA GLY A 110 -17.80 -3.64 2.31
C GLY A 110 -16.39 -3.85 2.85
N VAL A 111 -16.23 -3.82 4.18
CA VAL A 111 -14.96 -4.12 4.85
C VAL A 111 -14.57 -5.59 4.67
N THR A 112 -15.50 -6.53 4.86
CA THR A 112 -15.24 -7.97 4.64
C THR A 112 -14.85 -8.26 3.19
N GLY A 113 -15.59 -7.73 2.21
CA GLY A 113 -15.27 -7.90 0.80
C GLY A 113 -13.91 -7.29 0.42
N PHE A 114 -13.55 -6.15 1.03
CA PHE A 114 -12.22 -5.56 0.86
C PHE A 114 -11.11 -6.50 1.34
N TRP A 115 -11.23 -7.05 2.57
CA TRP A 115 -10.21 -7.92 3.13
C TRP A 115 -10.10 -9.27 2.43
N LEU A 116 -11.23 -9.88 2.04
CA LEU A 116 -11.21 -11.10 1.23
C LEU A 116 -10.46 -10.87 -0.10
N ARG A 117 -10.63 -9.70 -0.72
CA ARG A 117 -9.85 -9.33 -1.91
C ARG A 117 -8.35 -9.17 -1.61
N GLN A 118 -7.98 -8.54 -0.50
CA GLN A 118 -6.57 -8.43 -0.10
C GLN A 118 -5.95 -9.81 0.18
N LEU A 119 -6.72 -10.73 0.76
CA LEU A 119 -6.28 -12.10 1.01
C LEU A 119 -5.99 -12.84 -0.32
N VAL A 120 -6.87 -12.71 -1.32
CA VAL A 120 -6.63 -13.24 -2.67
C VAL A 120 -5.32 -12.70 -3.26
N PHE A 121 -5.08 -11.39 -3.14
CA PHE A 121 -3.88 -10.74 -3.65
C PHE A 121 -2.61 -11.23 -2.95
N LEU A 122 -2.63 -11.31 -1.62
CA LEU A 122 -1.50 -11.80 -0.85
C LEU A 122 -1.19 -13.27 -1.18
N ALA A 123 -2.22 -14.12 -1.24
CA ALA A 123 -2.06 -15.53 -1.59
C ALA A 123 -1.46 -15.69 -2.99
N PHE A 124 -1.89 -14.86 -3.95
CA PHE A 124 -1.32 -14.86 -5.30
C PHE A 124 0.17 -14.47 -5.30
N ILE A 125 0.56 -13.42 -4.57
CA ILE A 125 1.97 -12.99 -4.48
C ILE A 125 2.85 -14.12 -3.93
N VAL A 126 2.41 -14.76 -2.85
CA VAL A 126 3.16 -15.88 -2.23
C VAL A 126 3.25 -17.07 -3.20
N MET A 127 2.14 -17.44 -3.83
CA MET A 127 2.10 -18.53 -4.80
C MET A 127 3.01 -18.28 -6.01
N ALA A 128 2.82 -17.15 -6.70
CA ALA A 128 3.58 -16.81 -7.90
C ALA A 128 5.07 -16.58 -7.59
N GLY A 129 5.38 -15.89 -6.49
CA GLY A 129 6.74 -15.65 -6.03
C GLY A 129 7.47 -16.95 -5.68
N ALA A 130 6.83 -17.85 -4.94
CA ALA A 130 7.42 -19.15 -4.60
C ALA A 130 7.67 -20.01 -5.84
N GLY A 131 6.75 -20.00 -6.82
CA GLY A 131 6.93 -20.73 -8.08
C GLY A 131 8.09 -20.19 -8.92
N LEU A 132 8.15 -18.86 -9.08
CA LEU A 132 9.23 -18.19 -9.81
C LEU A 132 10.60 -18.47 -9.18
N LEU A 133 10.70 -18.35 -7.85
CA LEU A 133 11.94 -18.67 -7.13
C LEU A 133 12.27 -20.16 -7.24
N ALA A 134 11.30 -21.07 -7.11
CA ALA A 134 11.55 -22.51 -7.24
C ALA A 134 12.16 -22.88 -8.59
N MET A 135 11.74 -22.23 -9.69
CA MET A 135 12.32 -22.43 -11.02
C MET A 135 13.74 -21.84 -11.12
N ALA A 136 13.94 -20.62 -10.62
CA ALA A 136 15.26 -19.97 -10.61
C ALA A 136 16.31 -20.81 -9.83
N TYR A 137 15.94 -21.36 -8.67
CA TYR A 137 16.83 -22.23 -7.88
C TYR A 137 17.06 -23.63 -8.50
N ARG A 138 16.25 -24.03 -9.49
CA ARG A 138 16.49 -25.27 -10.28
C ARG A 138 17.41 -25.02 -11.48
N GLY A 139 17.60 -23.78 -11.89
CA GLY A 139 18.30 -23.44 -13.13
C GLY A 139 17.50 -23.83 -14.38
N GLU A 140 16.17 -23.90 -14.26
CA GLU A 140 15.29 -24.19 -15.39
C GLU A 140 15.13 -22.93 -16.27
N ALA A 141 15.24 -23.09 -17.59
CA ALA A 141 14.91 -22.03 -18.52
C ALA A 141 13.40 -21.74 -18.44
N MET A 142 13.04 -20.47 -18.30
CA MET A 142 11.64 -20.07 -18.26
C MET A 142 11.21 -19.62 -19.65
N PHE A 143 10.04 -20.05 -20.09
CA PHE A 143 9.43 -19.58 -21.33
C PHE A 143 8.18 -18.77 -21.03
N PHE A 144 8.01 -17.66 -21.76
CA PHE A 144 6.79 -16.88 -21.77
C PHE A 144 6.23 -16.88 -23.18
N TRP A 145 5.16 -17.65 -23.40
CA TRP A 145 4.54 -17.86 -24.73
C TRP A 145 5.58 -18.27 -25.78
N ALA A 146 6.32 -19.35 -25.49
CA ALA A 146 7.42 -19.90 -26.29
C ALA A 146 8.65 -18.99 -26.48
N GLN A 147 8.67 -17.81 -25.86
CA GLN A 147 9.85 -16.94 -25.85
C GLN A 147 10.70 -17.22 -24.61
N PRO A 148 11.99 -17.57 -24.76
CA PRO A 148 12.86 -17.79 -23.61
C PRO A 148 13.07 -16.48 -22.84
N LEU A 149 12.95 -16.54 -21.53
CA LEU A 149 13.31 -15.45 -20.62
C LEU A 149 14.78 -15.62 -20.17
N PRO A 150 15.42 -14.54 -19.67
CA PRO A 150 16.78 -14.64 -19.12
C PRO A 150 16.87 -15.72 -18.03
N LEU A 151 17.87 -16.60 -18.15
CA LEU A 151 18.14 -17.65 -17.17
C LEU A 151 18.64 -17.02 -15.87
N TRP A 152 18.01 -17.37 -14.76
CA TRP A 152 18.45 -16.98 -13.41
C TRP A 152 19.00 -18.21 -12.71
N ASP A 153 20.28 -18.50 -12.88
CA ASP A 153 20.93 -19.62 -12.19
C ASP A 153 21.43 -19.17 -10.81
N LEU A 154 20.57 -19.35 -9.80
CA LEU A 154 20.89 -19.03 -8.41
C LEU A 154 21.67 -20.18 -7.71
N ALA A 155 22.00 -21.26 -8.43
CA ALA A 155 22.91 -22.35 -8.05
C ALA A 155 22.64 -23.11 -6.73
N GLU A 156 21.50 -22.91 -6.05
CA GLU A 156 21.18 -23.59 -4.78
C GLU A 156 19.93 -24.48 -4.87
N ARG A 157 20.12 -25.71 -5.38
CA ARG A 157 19.04 -26.70 -5.57
C ARG A 157 18.34 -27.11 -4.27
N SER A 158 18.97 -26.95 -3.11
CA SER A 158 18.40 -27.30 -1.79
C SER A 158 17.13 -26.51 -1.46
N LEU A 159 17.02 -25.27 -1.97
CA LEU A 159 15.87 -24.39 -1.73
C LEU A 159 14.71 -24.64 -2.69
N SER A 160 14.97 -25.25 -3.85
CA SER A 160 13.92 -25.48 -4.87
C SER A 160 12.77 -26.35 -4.37
N GLY A 161 13.06 -27.43 -3.62
CA GLY A 161 12.05 -28.34 -3.08
C GLY A 161 11.11 -27.67 -2.08
N PRO A 162 11.62 -27.01 -1.01
CA PRO A 162 10.80 -26.23 -0.09
C PRO A 162 9.99 -25.12 -0.77
N LEU A 163 10.56 -24.41 -1.74
CA LEU A 163 9.86 -23.37 -2.51
C LEU A 163 8.74 -23.97 -3.36
N GLN A 164 8.98 -25.11 -4.02
CA GLN A 164 7.96 -25.82 -4.77
C GLN A 164 6.80 -26.27 -3.88
N LYS A 165 7.08 -26.83 -2.70
CA LYS A 165 6.03 -27.18 -1.72
C LYS A 165 5.25 -25.95 -1.27
N THR A 166 5.94 -24.84 -1.02
CA THR A 166 5.32 -23.56 -0.65
C THR A 166 4.40 -23.07 -1.77
N HIS A 167 4.85 -23.14 -3.02
CA HIS A 167 4.04 -22.80 -4.19
C HIS A 167 2.74 -23.62 -4.24
N VAL A 168 2.83 -24.95 -4.07
CA VAL A 168 1.67 -25.85 -4.07
C VAL A 168 0.69 -25.52 -2.93
N TYR A 169 1.18 -25.36 -1.69
CA TYR A 169 0.30 -24.99 -0.56
C TYR A 169 -0.33 -23.61 -0.74
N ALA A 170 0.43 -22.64 -1.24
CA ALA A 170 -0.07 -21.31 -1.53
C ALA A 170 -1.11 -21.33 -2.67
N ALA A 171 -0.99 -22.24 -3.64
CA ALA A 171 -1.98 -22.42 -4.69
C ALA A 171 -3.33 -22.90 -4.14
N TYR A 172 -3.33 -23.85 -3.21
CA TYR A 172 -4.56 -24.27 -2.51
C TYR A 172 -5.15 -23.14 -1.65
N ALA A 173 -4.31 -22.41 -0.92
CA ALA A 173 -4.76 -21.26 -0.12
C ALA A 173 -5.35 -20.15 -1.00
N PHE A 174 -4.73 -19.87 -2.15
CA PHE A 174 -5.24 -18.94 -3.15
C PHE A 174 -6.61 -19.40 -3.69
N ALA A 175 -6.74 -20.66 -4.09
CA ALA A 175 -8.01 -21.21 -4.56
C ALA A 175 -9.11 -21.09 -3.50
N ALA A 176 -8.83 -21.43 -2.24
CA ALA A 176 -9.75 -21.28 -1.13
C ALA A 176 -10.16 -19.80 -0.92
N ALA A 177 -9.21 -18.86 -0.99
CA ALA A 177 -9.48 -17.43 -0.86
C ALA A 177 -10.36 -16.90 -2.00
N VAL A 178 -10.13 -17.34 -3.24
CA VAL A 178 -10.96 -16.99 -4.41
C VAL A 178 -12.38 -17.53 -4.24
N LEU A 179 -12.54 -18.78 -3.81
CA LEU A 179 -13.85 -19.38 -3.54
C LEU A 179 -14.58 -18.64 -2.42
N ALA A 180 -13.90 -18.30 -1.33
CA ALA A 180 -14.49 -17.52 -0.24
C ALA A 180 -14.92 -16.12 -0.71
N TYR A 181 -14.09 -15.45 -1.52
CA TYR A 181 -14.43 -14.15 -2.10
C TYR A 181 -15.62 -14.25 -3.06
N ALA A 182 -15.65 -15.26 -3.93
CA ALA A 182 -16.75 -15.49 -4.86
C ALA A 182 -18.06 -15.82 -4.13
N ALA A 183 -18.02 -16.70 -3.12
CA ALA A 183 -19.16 -17.03 -2.28
C ALA A 183 -19.69 -15.80 -1.54
N PHE A 184 -18.80 -14.98 -0.97
CA PHE A 184 -19.18 -13.73 -0.33
C PHE A 184 -19.81 -12.73 -1.30
N ALA A 185 -19.22 -12.57 -2.49
CA ALA A 185 -19.74 -11.68 -3.52
C ALA A 185 -21.12 -12.13 -4.05
N SER A 186 -21.33 -13.44 -4.20
CA SER A 186 -22.62 -14.03 -4.56
C SER A 186 -23.65 -13.85 -3.44
N PHE A 187 -23.28 -14.09 -2.18
CA PHE A 187 -24.13 -13.87 -1.02
C PHE A 187 -24.58 -12.40 -0.90
N ASP A 188 -23.66 -11.45 -1.07
CA ASP A 188 -23.96 -10.02 -1.05
C ASP A 188 -24.88 -9.59 -2.22
N ARG A 189 -24.83 -10.31 -3.35
CA ARG A 189 -25.71 -10.07 -4.50
C ARG A 189 -27.13 -10.62 -4.29
N ILE A 190 -27.25 -11.79 -3.69
CA ILE A 190 -28.55 -12.45 -3.44
C ILE A 190 -29.27 -11.78 -2.26
N PHE A 191 -28.51 -11.43 -1.22
CA PHE A 191 -29.02 -10.77 -0.02
C PHE A 191 -28.39 -9.39 0.07
N PRO A 192 -28.75 -8.42 -0.78
CA PRO A 192 -28.18 -7.08 -0.72
C PRO A 192 -28.38 -6.49 0.67
N ALA A 193 -27.38 -5.74 1.16
CA ALA A 193 -27.57 -4.98 2.39
C ALA A 193 -28.76 -4.04 2.17
N PRO A 194 -29.62 -3.82 3.18
CA PRO A 194 -30.64 -2.79 3.08
C PRO A 194 -29.95 -1.51 2.60
N PRO A 195 -30.54 -0.76 1.65
CA PRO A 195 -29.98 0.52 1.26
C PRO A 195 -29.72 1.26 2.56
N ALA A 196 -28.46 1.64 2.80
CA ALA A 196 -28.10 2.40 3.98
C ALA A 196 -29.10 3.55 4.00
N GLY A 197 -30.04 3.51 4.95
CA GLY A 197 -31.20 4.39 4.96
C GLY A 197 -30.66 5.76 4.64
N ALA A 198 -31.23 6.42 3.63
CA ALA A 198 -30.77 7.71 3.16
C ALA A 198 -30.68 8.62 4.39
N LEU A 199 -29.50 8.65 5.00
CA LEU A 199 -29.12 9.70 5.91
C LEU A 199 -29.11 10.85 4.94
N GLU A 200 -30.19 11.62 5.00
CA GLU A 200 -30.30 12.90 4.31
C GLU A 200 -28.91 13.52 4.33
N PRO A 201 -28.40 13.98 3.18
CA PRO A 201 -27.33 14.95 3.23
C PRO A 201 -27.94 16.22 3.84
N TRP A 202 -28.09 16.25 5.16
CA TRP A 202 -28.00 17.50 5.88
C TRP A 202 -26.58 17.96 5.58
N ALA A 203 -26.45 18.85 4.59
CA ALA A 203 -25.22 19.57 4.39
C ALA A 203 -24.89 20.20 5.74
N PRO A 204 -23.77 19.85 6.37
CA PRO A 204 -23.43 20.44 7.64
C PRO A 204 -22.90 21.85 7.34
N THR A 205 -23.76 22.85 7.48
CA THR A 205 -23.43 24.28 7.38
C THR A 205 -22.54 24.76 8.53
N SER A 206 -22.23 23.91 9.51
CA SER A 206 -21.34 24.28 10.61
C SER A 206 -19.87 24.11 10.22
N ALA A 207 -19.08 25.17 10.44
CA ALA A 207 -17.64 25.20 10.19
C ALA A 207 -16.89 23.98 10.79
N VAL A 208 -17.39 23.46 11.92
CA VAL A 208 -16.89 22.25 12.60
C VAL A 208 -16.81 21.04 11.66
N VAL A 209 -17.84 20.78 10.86
CA VAL A 209 -17.86 19.57 10.02
C VAL A 209 -16.97 19.73 8.79
N LEU A 210 -16.88 20.94 8.23
CA LEU A 210 -15.92 21.24 7.16
C LEU A 210 -14.48 20.99 7.62
N ILE A 211 -14.13 21.47 8.81
CA ILE A 211 -12.80 21.26 9.42
C ILE A 211 -12.52 19.76 9.63
N ALA A 212 -13.49 19.04 10.21
CA ALA A 212 -13.35 17.60 10.45
C ALA A 212 -13.21 16.80 9.14
N ASN A 213 -13.99 17.14 8.12
CA ASN A 213 -13.94 16.49 6.81
C ASN A 213 -12.61 16.73 6.10
N GLY A 214 -12.10 17.97 6.14
CA GLY A 214 -10.78 18.31 5.59
C GLY A 214 -9.67 17.52 6.26
N LEU A 215 -9.65 17.48 7.59
CA LEU A 215 -8.66 16.70 8.33
C LEU A 215 -8.78 15.20 8.04
N ALA A 216 -9.99 14.65 8.06
CA ALA A 216 -10.21 13.25 7.76
C ALA A 216 -9.74 12.89 6.34
N GLN A 217 -9.96 13.77 5.36
CA GLN A 217 -9.47 13.55 4.00
C GLN A 217 -7.94 13.52 3.95
N SER A 218 -7.26 14.43 4.67
CA SER A 218 -5.80 14.40 4.80
C SER A 218 -5.31 13.08 5.41
N PHE A 219 -5.89 12.64 6.54
CA PHE A 219 -5.53 11.37 7.19
C PHE A 219 -5.71 10.17 6.26
N ARG A 220 -6.81 10.15 5.49
CA ARG A 220 -7.12 9.08 4.55
C ARG A 220 -6.13 9.07 3.38
N PHE A 221 -5.92 10.21 2.74
CA PHE A 221 -5.09 10.32 1.55
C PHE A 221 -3.63 10.07 1.87
N PHE A 222 -3.04 10.87 2.77
CA PHE A 222 -1.63 10.75 3.09
C PHE A 222 -1.32 9.46 3.87
N GLY A 223 -2.19 9.04 4.79
CA GLY A 223 -2.05 7.75 5.47
C GLY A 223 -2.13 6.57 4.51
N GLY A 224 -3.05 6.60 3.55
CA GLY A 224 -3.16 5.58 2.51
C GLY A 224 -1.94 5.57 1.57
N ALA A 225 -1.48 6.75 1.13
CA ALA A 225 -0.31 6.89 0.27
C ALA A 225 0.96 6.35 0.96
N ALA A 226 1.22 6.76 2.21
CA ALA A 226 2.33 6.22 3.00
C ALA A 226 2.22 4.70 3.16
N PHE A 227 1.05 4.18 3.50
CA PHE A 227 0.85 2.74 3.69
C PHE A 227 1.23 1.94 2.44
N TRP A 228 0.69 2.32 1.27
CA TRP A 228 0.94 1.56 0.04
C TRP A 228 2.38 1.71 -0.45
N LEU A 229 2.97 2.92 -0.38
CA LEU A 229 4.36 3.13 -0.79
C LEU A 229 5.34 2.42 0.14
N GLN A 230 5.15 2.51 1.46
CA GLN A 230 6.00 1.81 2.42
C GLN A 230 5.85 0.30 2.34
N LEU A 231 4.63 -0.22 2.12
CA LEU A 231 4.41 -1.64 1.91
C LEU A 231 5.13 -2.15 0.64
N LEU A 232 4.99 -1.43 -0.48
CA LEU A 232 5.66 -1.80 -1.73
C LEU A 232 7.18 -1.79 -1.58
N LEU A 233 7.74 -0.71 -1.04
CA LEU A 233 9.18 -0.58 -0.80
C LEU A 233 9.66 -1.64 0.19
N GLY A 234 8.89 -1.94 1.23
CA GLY A 234 9.19 -2.99 2.19
C GLY A 234 9.24 -4.38 1.57
N ILE A 235 8.33 -4.71 0.65
CA ILE A 235 8.36 -5.98 -0.10
C ILE A 235 9.61 -6.04 -0.98
N ILE A 236 9.90 -4.99 -1.76
CA ILE A 236 11.08 -4.93 -2.63
C ILE A 236 12.36 -5.08 -1.79
N SER A 237 12.49 -4.31 -0.71
CA SER A 237 13.61 -4.40 0.22
C SER A 237 13.72 -5.78 0.86
N GLY A 238 12.60 -6.41 1.24
CA GLY A 238 12.59 -7.76 1.81
C GLY A 238 13.12 -8.82 0.83
N VAL A 239 12.71 -8.76 -0.45
CA VAL A 239 13.21 -9.66 -1.49
C VAL A 239 14.71 -9.44 -1.74
N LEU A 240 15.13 -8.19 -1.92
CA LEU A 240 16.54 -7.84 -2.14
C LEU A 240 17.42 -8.22 -0.94
N LEU A 241 16.91 -8.06 0.29
CA LEU A 241 17.59 -8.47 1.50
C LEU A 241 17.69 -10.00 1.60
N GLY A 242 16.67 -10.73 1.14
CA GLY A 242 16.70 -12.18 0.98
C GLY A 242 17.82 -12.63 0.04
N PHE A 243 18.00 -11.99 -1.11
CA PHE A 243 19.15 -12.21 -1.99
C PHE A 243 20.47 -11.85 -1.31
N GLY A 244 20.49 -10.78 -0.52
CA GLY A 244 21.63 -10.38 0.30
C GLY A 244 22.05 -11.47 1.29
N PHE A 245 21.11 -12.14 1.95
CA PHE A 245 21.40 -13.25 2.85
C PHE A 245 21.83 -14.53 2.11
N ALA A 246 21.12 -14.90 1.06
CA ALA A 246 21.48 -16.07 0.24
C ALA A 246 22.88 -15.91 -0.40
N GLY A 247 23.22 -14.73 -0.91
CA GLY A 247 24.55 -14.52 -1.49
C GLY A 247 25.70 -14.65 -0.47
N ARG A 248 25.45 -14.52 0.84
CA ARG A 248 26.48 -14.73 1.87
C ARG A 248 26.81 -16.19 2.10
N THR A 249 25.84 -17.09 1.93
CA THR A 249 26.10 -18.53 2.09
C THR A 249 27.00 -19.03 0.96
N ILE A 250 26.88 -18.43 -0.23
CA ILE A 250 27.66 -18.75 -1.43
C ILE A 250 29.03 -18.07 -1.42
N SER A 251 29.10 -16.80 -1.01
CA SER A 251 30.35 -16.02 -0.92
C SER A 251 30.51 -15.44 0.48
N PRO A 252 30.95 -16.26 1.46
CA PRO A 252 31.25 -15.78 2.80
C PRO A 252 32.30 -14.67 2.71
N GLY A 253 31.97 -13.47 3.18
CA GLY A 253 32.94 -12.40 3.38
C GLY A 253 33.49 -12.43 4.80
N GLU A 254 34.57 -11.70 5.05
CA GLU A 254 35.05 -11.43 6.41
C GLU A 254 33.95 -10.67 7.18
N THR A 255 33.31 -11.32 8.16
CA THR A 255 32.25 -10.72 8.97
C THR A 255 32.83 -10.08 10.23
N VAL A 256 32.71 -8.77 10.33
CA VAL A 256 32.93 -8.01 11.57
C VAL A 256 31.61 -7.33 11.96
N PHE A 257 31.41 -7.07 13.25
CA PHE A 257 30.40 -6.13 13.74
C PHE A 257 30.46 -4.82 12.92
N GLY A 258 29.36 -4.39 12.32
CA GLY A 258 29.32 -3.21 11.44
C GLY A 258 28.98 -3.49 9.97
N ASP A 259 28.41 -4.65 9.67
CA ASP A 259 28.00 -4.99 8.31
C ASP A 259 26.65 -4.34 7.94
N ALA A 260 26.60 -3.70 6.76
CA ALA A 260 25.45 -2.94 6.28
C ALA A 260 24.15 -3.76 6.14
N ILE A 261 24.24 -5.10 6.08
CA ILE A 261 23.04 -5.96 6.06
C ILE A 261 22.26 -5.90 7.37
N TYR A 262 22.93 -5.76 8.51
CA TYR A 262 22.25 -5.79 9.82
C TYR A 262 21.49 -4.48 10.06
N TRP A 263 22.05 -3.36 9.60
CA TRP A 263 21.37 -2.06 9.52
C TRP A 263 20.12 -2.14 8.63
N ALA A 264 20.19 -2.83 7.50
CA ALA A 264 19.02 -3.05 6.65
C ALA A 264 17.93 -3.90 7.31
N VAL A 265 18.30 -4.93 8.09
CA VAL A 265 17.33 -5.75 8.86
C VAL A 265 16.61 -4.89 9.90
N GLY A 266 17.36 -4.10 10.67
CA GLY A 266 16.79 -3.17 11.65
C GLY A 266 15.83 -2.18 11.00
N ALA A 267 16.25 -1.56 9.91
CA ALA A 267 15.47 -0.56 9.21
C ALA A 267 14.21 -1.17 8.59
N LEU A 268 14.27 -2.41 8.09
CA LEU A 268 13.12 -3.15 7.58
C LEU A 268 12.13 -3.50 8.69
N ALA A 269 12.61 -3.91 9.87
CA ALA A 269 11.74 -4.17 11.02
C ALA A 269 11.01 -2.90 11.48
N ILE A 270 11.71 -1.77 11.54
CA ILE A 270 11.11 -0.46 11.83
C ILE A 270 10.10 -0.09 10.72
N LEU A 271 10.38 -0.40 9.45
CA LEU A 271 9.48 -0.11 8.33
C LEU A 271 8.16 -0.88 8.44
N VAL A 272 8.18 -2.13 8.90
CA VAL A 272 6.96 -2.89 9.18
C VAL A 272 6.10 -2.15 10.22
N LEU A 273 6.71 -1.66 11.31
CA LEU A 273 6.00 -0.90 12.34
C LEU A 273 5.43 0.42 11.81
N THR A 274 6.19 1.18 11.03
CA THR A 274 5.71 2.45 10.46
C THR A 274 4.62 2.23 9.40
N THR A 275 4.67 1.12 8.65
CA THR A 275 3.61 0.72 7.71
C THR A 275 2.31 0.41 8.46
N LEU A 276 2.36 -0.29 9.60
CA LEU A 276 1.18 -0.53 10.44
C LEU A 276 0.60 0.78 11.00
N LEU A 277 1.46 1.75 11.35
CA LEU A 277 1.02 3.09 11.76
C LEU A 277 0.39 3.86 10.61
N ALA A 278 0.95 3.82 9.39
CA ALA A 278 0.34 4.44 8.21
C ALA A 278 -1.06 3.87 7.92
N PHE A 279 -1.26 2.56 8.10
CA PHE A 279 -2.58 1.94 8.06
C PHE A 279 -3.53 2.50 9.12
N LYS A 280 -3.03 2.70 10.36
CA LYS A 280 -3.79 3.35 11.43
C LYS A 280 -4.14 4.81 11.09
N TYR A 281 -3.25 5.56 10.44
CA TYR A 281 -3.54 6.93 10.00
C TYR A 281 -4.75 6.92 9.07
N MET A 282 -4.72 6.06 8.05
CA MET A 282 -5.82 5.89 7.09
C MET A 282 -7.14 5.54 7.78
N LYS A 283 -7.12 4.59 8.73
CA LYS A 283 -8.33 4.19 9.47
C LYS A 283 -8.90 5.28 10.37
N THR A 284 -8.05 6.16 10.89
CA THR A 284 -8.47 7.23 11.82
C THR A 284 -9.39 8.25 11.14
N ALA A 285 -9.30 8.41 9.82
CA ALA A 285 -10.17 9.31 9.05
C ALA A 285 -11.67 9.11 9.32
N GLY A 286 -12.11 7.85 9.43
CA GLY A 286 -13.52 7.54 9.73
C GLY A 286 -13.94 7.95 11.15
N GLY A 287 -13.02 7.87 12.12
CA GLY A 287 -13.25 8.31 13.49
C GLY A 287 -13.40 9.82 13.59
N ILE A 288 -12.53 10.58 12.91
CA ILE A 288 -12.56 12.05 12.88
C ILE A 288 -13.90 12.57 12.34
N ARG A 289 -14.47 11.94 11.31
CA ARG A 289 -15.78 12.34 10.74
C ARG A 289 -16.94 12.05 11.67
N LYS A 290 -16.90 10.91 12.37
CA LYS A 290 -17.99 10.45 13.24
C LYS A 290 -18.06 11.20 14.56
N ASP A 291 -16.91 11.52 15.14
CA ASP A 291 -16.81 12.22 16.42
C ASP A 291 -15.73 13.32 16.36
N PRO A 292 -16.01 14.48 15.74
CA PRO A 292 -15.04 15.57 15.71
C PRO A 292 -14.62 16.06 17.10
N ALA A 293 -15.52 16.01 18.08
CA ALA A 293 -15.26 16.50 19.44
C ALA A 293 -14.23 15.62 20.17
N GLY A 294 -14.32 14.29 20.04
CA GLY A 294 -13.34 13.36 20.62
C GLY A 294 -11.92 13.47 20.03
N TYR A 295 -11.77 14.08 18.85
CA TYR A 295 -10.47 14.29 18.21
C TYR A 295 -9.92 15.72 18.34
N LEU A 296 -10.80 16.74 18.32
CA LEU A 296 -10.40 18.15 18.19
C LEU A 296 -10.62 18.99 19.47
N SER A 297 -11.32 18.47 20.47
CA SER A 297 -11.53 19.21 21.74
C SER A 297 -10.22 19.43 22.52
N ARG A 298 -10.24 20.38 23.47
CA ARG A 298 -9.06 20.75 24.30
C ARG A 298 -8.57 19.60 25.19
N ASP A 299 -9.48 18.76 25.65
CA ASP A 299 -9.19 17.67 26.59
C ASP A 299 -8.45 16.50 25.89
N HIS A 300 -8.57 16.41 24.58
CA HIS A 300 -8.11 15.29 23.76
C HIS A 300 -6.76 15.57 23.06
N ARG A 301 -5.82 16.22 23.76
CA ARG A 301 -4.51 16.62 23.18
C ARG A 301 -3.62 15.46 22.72
N TRP A 302 -3.88 14.25 23.23
CA TRP A 302 -3.12 13.05 22.94
C TRP A 302 -3.76 12.14 21.89
N THR A 303 -4.89 12.51 21.30
CA THR A 303 -5.61 11.62 20.36
C THR A 303 -4.77 11.21 19.15
N PHE A 304 -3.83 12.05 18.73
CA PHE A 304 -2.91 11.78 17.61
C PHE A 304 -1.51 11.31 18.06
N TRP A 305 -1.37 10.71 19.25
CA TRP A 305 -0.07 10.22 19.76
C TRP A 305 0.63 9.27 18.77
N PHE A 306 -0.15 8.45 18.06
CA PHE A 306 0.36 7.47 17.10
C PHE A 306 1.03 8.12 15.88
N VAL A 307 0.67 9.37 15.52
CA VAL A 307 1.35 10.15 14.47
C VAL A 307 2.74 10.57 14.92
N ILE A 308 2.89 10.94 16.21
CA ILE A 308 4.19 11.28 16.80
C ILE A 308 5.07 10.03 16.85
N VAL A 309 4.53 8.91 17.33
CA VAL A 309 5.28 7.64 17.39
C VAL A 309 5.73 7.22 16.00
N GLY A 310 4.88 7.32 14.98
CA GLY A 310 5.29 6.98 13.62
C GLY A 310 6.29 7.95 13.01
N ALA A 311 6.25 9.24 13.37
CA ALA A 311 7.30 10.19 13.01
C ALA A 311 8.64 9.80 13.65
N VAL A 312 8.66 9.52 14.95
CA VAL A 312 9.89 9.09 15.68
C VAL A 312 10.45 7.80 15.10
N LEU A 313 9.61 6.78 14.91
CA LEU A 313 10.04 5.52 14.30
C LEU A 313 10.57 5.73 12.87
N SER A 314 9.96 6.61 12.08
CA SER A 314 10.48 6.93 10.74
C SER A 314 11.84 7.63 10.80
N VAL A 315 12.09 8.50 11.78
CA VAL A 315 13.43 9.09 11.99
C VAL A 315 14.44 8.02 12.41
N LEU A 316 14.07 7.11 13.31
CA LEU A 316 14.96 6.00 13.69
C LEU A 316 15.29 5.11 12.48
N GLY A 317 14.29 4.79 11.67
CA GLY A 317 14.49 4.04 10.42
C GLY A 317 15.32 4.77 9.38
N LEU A 318 15.20 6.10 9.28
CA LEU A 318 16.07 6.95 8.46
C LEU A 318 17.53 6.85 8.92
N LEU A 319 17.78 7.01 10.22
CA LEU A 319 19.14 6.94 10.78
C LEU A 319 19.76 5.55 10.56
N ASP A 320 18.98 4.50 10.78
CA ASP A 320 19.41 3.10 10.62
C ASP A 320 19.76 2.80 9.14
N SER A 321 18.86 3.20 8.22
CA SER A 321 19.08 3.05 6.77
C SER A 321 20.26 3.88 6.27
N PHE A 322 20.45 5.08 6.82
CA PHE A 322 21.55 5.96 6.46
C PHE A 322 22.90 5.38 6.92
N GLY A 323 22.95 4.79 8.12
CA GLY A 323 24.13 4.06 8.60
C GLY A 323 24.49 2.89 7.68
N GLY A 324 23.51 2.05 7.33
CA GLY A 324 23.71 0.94 6.39
C GLY A 324 24.13 1.40 4.98
N LEU A 325 23.54 2.49 4.49
CA LEU A 325 23.91 3.10 3.20
C LEU A 325 25.36 3.60 3.22
N GLY A 326 25.76 4.33 4.27
CA GLY A 326 27.11 4.86 4.43
C GLY A 326 28.17 3.76 4.50
N LEU A 327 27.90 2.69 5.25
CA LEU A 327 28.78 1.52 5.32
C LEU A 327 28.89 0.82 3.96
N SER A 328 27.77 0.66 3.24
CA SER A 328 27.77 0.06 1.90
C SER A 328 28.63 0.88 0.92
N VAL A 329 28.46 2.21 0.91
CA VAL A 329 29.27 3.12 0.07
C VAL A 329 30.75 3.06 0.44
N ALA A 330 31.08 3.09 1.74
CA ALA A 330 32.46 3.01 2.21
C ALA A 330 33.12 1.68 1.81
N LEU A 331 32.40 0.56 1.92
CA LEU A 331 32.88 -0.76 1.49
C LEU A 331 33.12 -0.81 -0.02
N LEU A 332 32.21 -0.25 -0.83
CA LEU A 332 32.37 -0.19 -2.28
C LEU A 332 33.59 0.66 -2.68
N ILE A 333 33.77 1.83 -2.06
CA ILE A 333 34.95 2.68 -2.29
C ILE A 333 36.23 1.97 -1.84
N GLY A 334 36.22 1.31 -0.69
CA GLY A 334 37.37 0.56 -0.20
C GLY A 334 37.79 -0.54 -1.18
N LYS A 335 36.83 -1.27 -1.74
CA LYS A 335 37.09 -2.28 -2.77
C LYS A 335 37.58 -1.68 -4.08
N THR A 336 37.02 -0.57 -4.56
CA THR A 336 37.50 0.05 -5.82
C THR A 336 38.91 0.62 -5.69
N MET A 337 39.25 1.23 -4.55
CA MET A 337 40.57 1.82 -4.31
C MET A 337 41.65 0.78 -3.99
N SER A 338 41.27 -0.40 -3.47
CA SER A 338 42.20 -1.47 -3.11
C SER A 338 42.39 -2.52 -4.21
N GLN A 339 42.07 -2.19 -5.47
CA GLN A 339 42.29 -3.06 -6.63
C GLN A 339 43.51 -2.63 -7.48
N PRO A 340 44.76 -2.98 -7.08
CA PRO A 340 45.90 -2.96 -8.00
C PRO A 340 45.62 -3.80 -9.26
N PRO A 341 46.21 -3.45 -10.42
CA PRO A 341 46.10 -4.27 -11.62
C PRO A 341 46.48 -5.73 -11.36
N GLY A 342 45.60 -6.67 -11.67
CA GLY A 342 45.82 -8.11 -11.50
C GLY A 342 45.42 -8.70 -10.14
N ILE A 343 45.10 -7.90 -9.12
CA ILE A 343 44.76 -8.46 -7.79
C ILE A 343 43.43 -9.23 -7.76
N ALA A 344 42.51 -8.92 -8.68
CA ALA A 344 41.25 -9.64 -8.82
C ALA A 344 41.45 -11.14 -9.15
N ILE A 345 42.62 -11.51 -9.70
CA ILE A 345 42.99 -12.90 -9.99
C ILE A 345 43.53 -13.60 -8.74
N THR A 346 44.26 -12.88 -7.88
CA THR A 346 44.96 -13.47 -6.72
C THR A 346 44.15 -13.40 -5.42
N ASP A 347 43.24 -12.45 -5.28
CA ASP A 347 42.35 -12.30 -4.11
C ASP A 347 40.93 -11.88 -4.54
N PRO A 348 40.02 -12.84 -4.78
CA PRO A 348 38.64 -12.57 -5.17
C PRO A 348 37.83 -11.76 -4.15
N THR A 349 38.27 -11.69 -2.88
CA THR A 349 37.54 -10.96 -1.83
C THR A 349 37.58 -9.43 -2.03
N LYS A 350 38.57 -8.95 -2.81
CA LYS A 350 38.72 -7.54 -3.19
C LYS A 350 37.77 -7.08 -4.29
N ILE A 351 37.10 -8.03 -4.96
CA ILE A 351 36.14 -7.73 -6.03
C ILE A 351 34.82 -7.21 -5.40
N ILE A 352 34.21 -6.22 -6.06
CA ILE A 352 32.86 -5.77 -5.74
C ILE A 352 31.89 -6.89 -6.10
N ARG A 353 31.19 -7.42 -5.10
CA ARG A 353 30.21 -8.49 -5.32
C ARG A 353 28.86 -7.86 -5.62
N ALA A 354 28.04 -8.54 -6.42
CA ALA A 354 26.64 -8.14 -6.65
C ALA A 354 25.86 -7.97 -5.33
N LEU A 355 26.19 -8.79 -4.34
CA LEU A 355 25.66 -8.70 -2.97
C LEU A 355 25.89 -7.33 -2.34
N ASP A 356 27.07 -6.73 -2.53
CA ASP A 356 27.40 -5.44 -1.92
C ASP A 356 26.50 -4.33 -2.49
N ILE A 357 26.12 -4.44 -3.78
CA ILE A 357 25.19 -3.52 -4.47
C ILE A 357 23.75 -3.77 -4.04
N PHE A 358 23.33 -5.02 -3.83
CA PHE A 358 21.98 -5.31 -3.33
C PHE A 358 21.78 -4.74 -1.93
N VAL A 359 22.75 -4.90 -1.02
CA VAL A 359 22.67 -4.34 0.33
C VAL A 359 22.64 -2.80 0.29
N LEU A 360 23.40 -2.16 -0.62
CA LEU A 360 23.30 -0.72 -0.88
C LEU A 360 21.88 -0.33 -1.30
N LEU A 361 21.29 -1.03 -2.27
CA LEU A 361 19.97 -0.72 -2.83
C LEU A 361 18.84 -0.94 -1.81
N VAL A 362 18.96 -1.97 -0.96
CA VAL A 362 18.04 -2.21 0.15
C VAL A 362 18.04 -1.03 1.10
N ASN A 363 19.22 -0.62 1.58
CA ASN A 363 19.36 0.49 2.52
C ASN A 363 18.85 1.81 1.90
N PHE A 364 19.13 2.06 0.61
CA PHE A 364 18.59 3.23 -0.09
C PHE A 364 17.05 3.20 -0.18
N SER A 365 16.47 2.05 -0.53
CA SER A 365 15.01 1.90 -0.63
C SER A 365 14.33 2.06 0.74
N LEU A 366 14.93 1.53 1.80
CA LEU A 366 14.45 1.71 3.18
C LEU A 366 14.56 3.16 3.63
N LEU A 367 15.68 3.85 3.32
CA LEU A 367 15.86 5.27 3.59
C LEU A 367 14.72 6.09 2.95
N PHE A 368 14.42 5.81 1.67
CA PHE A 368 13.35 6.49 0.95
C PHE A 368 11.96 6.19 1.55
N ALA A 369 11.69 4.94 1.93
CA ALA A 369 10.43 4.54 2.55
C ALA A 369 10.20 5.23 3.91
N HIS A 370 11.24 5.36 4.73
CA HIS A 370 11.18 6.08 6.01
C HIS A 370 11.07 7.59 5.82
N PHE A 371 11.72 8.16 4.79
CA PHE A 371 11.55 9.56 4.44
C PHE A 371 10.09 9.91 4.11
N ILE A 372 9.42 9.07 3.31
CA ILE A 372 7.98 9.21 3.01
C ILE A 372 7.15 9.12 4.29
N GLY A 373 7.41 8.12 5.13
CA GLY A 373 6.71 7.93 6.40
C GLY A 373 6.82 9.13 7.33
N PHE A 374 8.03 9.69 7.46
CA PHE A 374 8.29 10.91 8.23
C PHE A 374 7.56 12.12 7.65
N GLY A 375 7.68 12.34 6.33
CA GLY A 375 7.02 13.47 5.66
C GLY A 375 5.49 13.46 5.84
N VAL A 376 4.88 12.27 5.68
CA VAL A 376 3.44 12.10 5.93
C VAL A 376 3.08 12.33 7.39
N ALA A 377 3.86 11.78 8.34
CA ALA A 377 3.59 11.97 9.76
C ALA A 377 3.70 13.45 10.17
N ALA A 378 4.72 14.17 9.67
CA ALA A 378 4.88 15.60 9.88
C ALA A 378 3.71 16.42 9.29
N TRP A 379 3.31 16.12 8.05
CA TRP A 379 2.18 16.77 7.41
C TRP A 379 0.86 16.55 8.17
N LEU A 380 0.58 15.31 8.58
CA LEU A 380 -0.61 14.99 9.37
C LEU A 380 -0.59 15.64 10.74
N ARG A 381 0.59 15.79 11.35
CA ARG A 381 0.74 16.51 12.63
C ARG A 381 0.38 17.98 12.48
N ILE A 382 0.91 18.67 11.47
CA ILE A 382 0.60 20.07 11.18
C ILE A 382 -0.89 20.23 10.88
N SER A 383 -1.44 19.38 10.00
CA SER A 383 -2.86 19.37 9.64
C SER A 383 -3.77 19.21 10.87
N SER A 384 -3.38 18.32 11.80
CA SER A 384 -4.13 18.09 13.05
C SER A 384 -4.12 19.31 13.96
N LEU A 385 -2.97 19.99 14.09
CA LEU A 385 -2.86 21.20 14.91
C LEU A 385 -3.67 22.36 14.32
N GLN A 386 -3.62 22.55 13.00
CA GLN A 386 -4.39 23.57 12.30
C GLN A 386 -5.90 23.33 12.43
N ALA A 387 -6.35 22.10 12.16
CA ALA A 387 -7.76 21.73 12.29
C ALA A 387 -8.26 21.89 13.73
N ARG A 388 -7.42 21.55 14.72
CA ARG A 388 -7.75 21.75 16.14
C ARG A 388 -7.92 23.24 16.49
N HIS A 389 -7.01 24.09 16.03
CA HIS A 389 -7.11 25.53 16.25
C HIS A 389 -8.40 26.08 15.63
N GLN A 390 -8.68 25.74 14.37
CA GLN A 390 -9.89 26.16 13.68
C GLN A 390 -11.16 25.67 14.40
N TYR A 391 -11.16 24.43 14.90
CA TYR A 391 -12.28 23.86 15.64
C TYR A 391 -12.55 24.61 16.95
N LEU A 392 -11.50 24.97 17.69
CA LEU A 392 -11.64 25.72 18.95
C LEU A 392 -12.16 27.16 18.72
N VAL A 393 -11.76 27.81 17.63
CA VAL A 393 -12.24 29.15 17.26
C VAL A 393 -13.68 29.12 16.74
N ALA A 394 -14.06 28.07 16.02
CA ALA A 394 -15.41 27.91 15.46
C ALA A 394 -16.48 27.54 16.51
N ARG A 395 -16.08 27.18 17.73
CA ARG A 395 -17.03 26.80 18.79
C ARG A 395 -17.63 28.06 19.42
N PRO A 396 -18.97 28.22 19.49
CA PRO A 396 -19.58 29.31 20.22
C PRO A 396 -19.14 29.30 21.69
N PRO A 397 -18.89 30.46 22.31
CA PRO A 397 -18.57 30.52 23.73
C PRO A 397 -19.71 29.89 24.55
N ALA A 398 -19.36 28.99 25.47
CA ALA A 398 -20.32 28.23 26.28
C ALA A 398 -21.24 29.12 27.15
N THR A 399 -20.94 30.42 27.26
CA THR A 399 -21.59 31.40 28.14
C THR A 399 -22.94 31.93 27.67
N LEU A 400 -23.45 31.53 26.49
CA LEU A 400 -24.78 31.99 26.01
C LEU A 400 -25.93 30.99 26.25
N ALA A 401 -25.65 29.78 26.72
CA ALA A 401 -26.68 28.76 26.98
C ALA A 401 -27.21 28.79 28.44
N GLU A 402 -26.49 29.40 29.38
CA GLU A 402 -26.88 29.45 30.80
C GLU A 402 -27.73 30.69 31.17
N THR A 403 -27.87 31.68 30.28
CA THR A 403 -28.66 32.89 30.53
C THR A 403 -30.11 32.84 30.01
N GLN A 404 -30.57 31.70 29.51
CA GLN A 404 -31.97 31.48 29.10
C GLN A 404 -32.73 30.50 30.00
N THR A 405 -32.45 30.45 31.30
CA THR A 405 -33.50 30.05 32.26
C THR A 405 -34.44 31.23 32.45
N PRO A 406 -35.68 31.19 31.94
CA PRO A 406 -36.68 32.17 32.34
C PRO A 406 -36.92 31.98 33.85
N THR A 407 -36.53 32.96 34.64
CA THR A 407 -37.00 33.12 36.00
C THR A 407 -38.52 33.18 35.96
N ALA A 408 -39.18 32.14 36.48
CA ALA A 408 -40.60 32.11 36.77
C ALA A 408 -40.87 32.84 38.09
#